data_AF-A0A358UYU0-F1
#
_entry.id   AF-A0A358UYU0-F1
#
_cell.length_a   1.000
_cell.length_b   1.000
_cell.length_c   1.000
_cell.angle_alpha   90.00
_cell.angle_beta   90.00
_cell.angle_gamma   90.00
#
_symmetry.space_group_name_H-M   'P 1'
#
loop_
_entity.id
_entity.type
_entity.pdbx_description
1 polymer ?
#
loop_
_entity_poly.entity_id
_entity_poly.type
_entity_poly.pdbx_seq_one_letter_code
_entity_poly.pdbx_strand_id
1 'polypeptide(L)'
;MNLNKLMKEMQKVQVETEKAQNELNDMTFEGVSGGGAVTIKLTGKYKVIGIEISDDALKDSDKEMLQDMIKVALDDVLKKI
;
A
#
# COMPACT_ATOMS: atom_id res chain seq x y z
N MET A 1 36.19 -12.62 -17.23
CA MET A 1 35.36 -11.86 -16.26
C MET A 1 36.07 -11.89 -14.92
N ASN A 2 36.29 -10.74 -14.29
CA ASN A 2 37.08 -10.64 -13.06
C ASN A 2 36.18 -10.90 -11.84
N LEU A 3 36.39 -12.01 -11.13
CA LEU A 3 35.61 -12.40 -9.94
C LEU A 3 35.55 -11.27 -8.88
N ASN A 4 36.64 -10.52 -8.71
CA ASN A 4 36.68 -9.37 -7.79
C ASN A 4 35.79 -8.21 -8.21
N LYS A 5 35.60 -7.99 -9.52
CA LYS A 5 34.69 -6.96 -10.04
C LYS A 5 33.24 -7.40 -9.86
N LEU A 6 32.95 -8.67 -10.15
CA LEU A 6 31.64 -9.29 -9.96
C LEU A 6 31.18 -9.26 -8.50
N MET A 7 32.05 -9.64 -7.55
CA MET A 7 31.73 -9.59 -6.12
C MET A 7 31.39 -8.16 -5.64
N LYS A 8 32.11 -7.15 -6.12
CA LYS A 8 31.82 -5.74 -5.79
C LYS A 8 30.50 -5.27 -6.38
N GLU A 9 30.15 -5.70 -7.59
CA GLU A 9 28.86 -5.39 -8.21
C GLU A 9 27.71 -6.09 -7.46
N MET A 10 27.87 -7.37 -7.07
CA MET A 10 26.88 -8.08 -6.25
C MET A 10 26.68 -7.43 -4.87
N GLN A 11 27.75 -6.99 -4.20
CA GLN A 11 27.65 -6.28 -2.93
C GLN A 11 26.85 -4.97 -3.06
N LYS A 12 27.06 -4.21 -4.14
CA LYS A 12 26.27 -3.00 -4.40
C LYS A 12 24.79 -3.32 -4.62
N VAL A 13 24.50 -4.32 -5.45
CA VAL A 13 23.12 -4.78 -5.69
C VAL A 13 22.44 -5.21 -4.38
N GLN A 14 23.15 -5.90 -3.49
CA GLN A 14 22.62 -6.32 -2.19
C GLN A 14 22.21 -5.11 -1.34
N VAL A 15 23.11 -4.13 -1.18
CA VAL A 15 22.84 -2.91 -0.40
C VAL A 15 21.71 -2.07 -1.02
N GLU A 16 21.70 -1.93 -2.35
CA GLU A 16 20.64 -1.20 -3.06
C GLU A 16 19.28 -1.89 -2.90
N THR A 17 19.24 -3.22 -2.94
CA THR A 17 18.01 -4.01 -2.72
C THR A 17 17.50 -3.85 -1.29
N GLU A 18 18.37 -3.93 -0.29
CA GLU A 18 17.99 -3.71 1.11
C GLU A 18 17.45 -2.30 1.35
N LYS A 19 18.09 -1.29 0.74
CA LYS A 19 17.62 0.11 0.82
C LYS A 19 16.26 0.28 0.14
N ALA A 20 16.08 -0.23 -1.07
CA ALA A 20 14.81 -0.16 -1.80
C ALA A 20 13.69 -0.87 -1.03
N GLN A 21 13.98 -2.01 -0.42
CA GLN A 21 13.00 -2.73 0.41
C GLN A 21 12.60 -1.92 1.65
N ASN A 22 13.56 -1.27 2.31
CA ASN A 22 13.27 -0.41 3.46
C ASN A 22 12.46 0.83 3.06
N GLU A 23 12.78 1.46 1.94
CA GLU A 23 12.02 2.60 1.41
C GLU A 23 10.59 2.20 1.07
N LEU A 24 10.38 1.08 0.36
CA LEU A 24 9.05 0.55 0.06
C LEU A 24 8.24 0.31 1.33
N ASN A 25 8.88 -0.27 2.36
CA ASN A 25 8.23 -0.56 3.63
C ASN A 25 7.72 0.69 4.37
N ASP A 26 8.40 1.82 4.20
CA ASP A 26 8.07 3.10 4.83
C ASP A 26 7.14 3.98 3.96
N MET A 27 6.98 3.64 2.68
CA MET A 27 6.00 4.27 1.81
C MET A 27 4.57 4.01 2.30
N THR A 28 3.71 4.99 2.04
CA THR A 28 2.27 4.92 2.30
C THR A 28 1.52 4.84 0.98
N PHE A 29 0.52 3.97 0.94
CA PHE A 29 -0.33 3.72 -0.21
C PHE A 29 -1.78 3.96 0.21
N GLU A 30 -2.57 4.49 -0.72
CA GLU A 30 -3.98 4.82 -0.50
C GLU A 30 -4.86 4.10 -1.51
N GLY A 31 -5.90 3.44 -1.02
CA GLY A 31 -6.93 2.78 -1.81
C GLY A 31 -8.28 3.40 -1.56
N VAL A 32 -9.11 3.46 -2.60
CA VAL A 32 -10.38 4.18 -2.56
C VAL A 32 -11.52 3.36 -3.14
N SER A 33 -12.74 3.64 -2.70
CA SER A 33 -13.96 3.14 -3.32
C SER A 33 -15.08 4.19 -3.27
N GLY A 34 -16.15 3.96 -4.03
CA GLY A 34 -17.30 4.88 -4.10
C GLY A 34 -16.95 6.31 -4.48
N GLY A 35 -15.97 6.51 -5.38
CA GLY A 35 -15.51 7.84 -5.80
C GLY A 35 -14.70 8.59 -4.74
N GLY A 36 -14.13 7.91 -3.75
CA GLY A 36 -13.39 8.51 -2.63
C GLY A 36 -14.19 8.55 -1.32
N ALA A 37 -15.41 8.01 -1.33
CA ALA A 37 -16.28 7.92 -0.15
C ALA A 37 -15.70 7.02 0.96
N VAL A 38 -14.91 6.00 0.61
CA VAL A 38 -14.08 5.25 1.56
C VAL A 38 -12.63 5.29 1.08
N THR A 39 -11.72 5.66 1.98
CA THR A 39 -10.27 5.67 1.74
C THR A 39 -9.56 4.83 2.80
N ILE A 40 -8.66 3.94 2.40
CA ILE A 40 -7.84 3.12 3.30
C ILE A 40 -6.37 3.42 3.01
N LYS A 41 -5.60 3.69 4.08
CA LYS A 41 -4.16 3.94 4.01
C LYS A 41 -3.39 2.78 4.63
N LEU A 42 -2.46 2.21 3.85
CA LEU A 42 -1.56 1.16 4.29
C LEU A 42 -0.10 1.59 4.13
N THR A 43 0.80 1.06 4.95
CA THR A 43 2.24 1.09 4.64
C THR A 43 2.61 -0.03 3.67
N GLY A 44 3.79 0.02 3.06
CA GLY A 44 4.32 -1.09 2.25
C GLY A 44 4.57 -2.40 3.02
N LYS A 45 4.47 -2.37 4.36
CA LYS A 45 4.40 -3.55 5.24
C LYS A 45 2.98 -4.07 5.47
N TYR A 46 2.01 -3.62 4.69
CA TYR A 46 0.58 -3.94 4.83
C TYR A 46 -0.03 -3.53 6.18
N LYS A 47 0.58 -2.56 6.89
CA LYS A 47 0.03 -2.05 8.14
C LYS A 47 -1.04 -1.01 7.85
N VAL A 48 -2.26 -1.21 8.35
CA VAL A 48 -3.32 -0.20 8.31
C VAL A 48 -2.93 0.97 9.20
N ILE A 49 -2.90 2.18 8.61
CA ILE A 49 -2.59 3.41 9.33
C ILE A 49 -3.73 4.42 9.31
N GLY A 50 -4.74 4.23 8.46
CA GLY A 50 -5.93 5.08 8.43
C GLY A 50 -7.08 4.49 7.63
N ILE A 51 -8.29 4.77 8.07
CA ILE A 51 -9.53 4.51 7.34
C ILE A 51 -10.38 5.76 7.47
N GLU A 52 -10.80 6.32 6.35
CA GLU A 52 -11.68 7.48 6.27
C GLU A 52 -12.95 7.09 5.52
N ILE A 53 -14.10 7.49 6.04
CA ILE A 53 -15.42 7.27 5.44
C ILE A 53 -16.12 8.62 5.44
N SER A 54 -16.65 9.04 4.29
CA SER A 54 -17.38 10.30 4.17
C SER A 54 -18.71 10.26 4.94
N ASP A 55 -19.16 11.42 5.40
CA ASP A 55 -20.44 11.55 6.10
C ASP A 55 -21.62 11.06 5.24
N ASP A 56 -21.57 11.31 3.94
CA ASP A 56 -22.60 10.88 2.99
C ASP A 56 -22.64 9.35 2.91
N ALA A 57 -21.49 8.68 2.85
CA ALA A 57 -21.44 7.22 2.85
C ALA A 57 -21.99 6.64 4.16
N LEU A 58 -21.73 7.27 5.31
CA LEU A 58 -22.27 6.83 6.60
C LEU A 58 -23.79 7.00 6.72
N LYS A 59 -24.37 8.01 6.07
CA LYS A 59 -25.80 8.33 6.16
C LYS A 59 -26.64 7.61 5.12
N ASP A 60 -26.13 7.52 3.89
CA ASP A 60 -26.92 7.10 2.73
C ASP A 60 -26.73 5.61 2.39
N SER A 61 -25.64 5.01 2.86
CA SER A 61 -25.36 3.59 2.62
C SER A 61 -25.91 2.72 3.76
N ASP A 62 -26.42 1.54 3.41
CA ASP A 62 -26.66 0.51 4.41
C ASP A 62 -25.35 -0.18 4.82
N LYS A 63 -25.47 -1.06 5.82
CA LYS A 63 -24.33 -1.82 6.35
C LYS A 63 -23.64 -2.68 5.29
N GLU A 64 -24.39 -3.34 4.42
CA GLU A 64 -23.84 -4.28 3.43
C GLU A 64 -23.05 -3.51 2.38
N MET A 65 -23.59 -2.40 1.90
CA MET A 65 -22.93 -1.51 0.95
C MET A 65 -21.64 -0.92 1.54
N LEU A 66 -21.65 -0.44 2.79
CA LEU A 66 -20.43 0.05 3.44
C LEU A 66 -19.35 -1.04 3.57
N GLN A 67 -19.76 -2.26 3.91
CA GLN A 67 -18.83 -3.39 4.02
C GLN A 67 -18.20 -3.72 2.67
N ASP A 68 -18.98 -3.71 1.58
CA ASP A 68 -18.44 -3.93 0.24
C ASP A 68 -17.51 -2.79 -0.20
N MET A 69 -17.87 -1.53 0.09
CA MET A 69 -17.02 -0.38 -0.19
C MET A 69 -15.67 -0.45 0.54
N ILE A 70 -15.65 -0.87 1.80
CA ILE A 70 -14.41 -1.09 2.56
C ILE A 70 -13.57 -2.18 1.90
N LYS A 71 -14.18 -3.30 1.49
CA LYS A 71 -13.49 -4.38 0.79
C LYS A 71 -12.86 -3.89 -0.52
N VAL A 72 -13.61 -3.14 -1.33
CA VAL A 72 -13.11 -2.59 -2.60
C VAL A 72 -11.94 -1.64 -2.37
N ALA A 73 -12.03 -0.74 -1.37
CA ALA A 73 -10.93 0.18 -1.06
C ALA A 73 -9.68 -0.56 -0.56
N LEU A 74 -9.86 -1.66 0.18
CA LEU A 74 -8.76 -2.52 0.64
C LEU A 74 -8.09 -3.24 -0.53
N ASP A 75 -8.87 -3.84 -1.43
CA ASP A 75 -8.34 -4.50 -2.63
C ASP A 75 -7.62 -3.50 -3.55
N ASP A 76 -8.08 -2.24 -3.61
CA ASP A 76 -7.44 -1.18 -4.38
C ASP A 76 -6.07 -0.79 -3.80
N VAL A 77 -5.95 -0.60 -2.48
CA VAL A 77 -4.63 -0.29 -1.86
C VAL A 77 -3.66 -1.46 -1.97
N LEU A 78 -4.13 -2.70 -1.82
CA LEU A 78 -3.29 -3.90 -1.92
C LEU A 78 -2.70 -4.10 -3.33
N LYS A 79 -3.35 -3.61 -4.39
CA LYS A 79 -2.82 -3.63 -5.76
C LYS A 79 -1.75 -2.56 -6.02
N LYS A 80 -1.67 -1.56 -5.15
CA LYS A 80 -0.75 -0.41 -5.28
C LYS A 80 0.54 -0.60 -4.49
N ILE A 81 0.50 -1.40 -3.42
CA ILE A 81 1.67 -1.86 -2.67
C ILE A 81 2.46 -2.84 -3.52
#